data_AF-A0A1W1YF36-F1
#
_entry.id   AF-A0A1W1YF36-F1
#
_cell.length_a   1.000
_cell.length_b   1.000
_cell.length_c   1.000
_cell.angle_alpha   90.00
_cell.angle_beta   90.00
_cell.angle_gamma   90.00
#
_symmetry.space_group_name_H-M   'P 1'
#
loop_
_entity.id
_entity.type
_entity.pdbx_description
1 polymer ?
#
loop_
_entity_poly.entity_id
_entity_poly.type
_entity_poly.pdbx_seq_one_letter_code
_entity_poly.pdbx_strand_id
1 'polypeptide(L)'
;MIFNVGTITSLIFVVLSIAALLAISFDGKGFFRSPFRKYMIAAAGVYVSGTVLVAILYLKVSELPVQFVFISEFVMLGIFIFSVCMINWLVKHMDKLRAEISKEQEKDDLED
;
A
#
# COMPACT_ATOMS: atom_id res chain seq x y z
N MET A 1 30.61 5.55 13.35
CA MET A 1 29.62 6.60 13.70
C MET A 1 28.26 6.08 13.23
N ILE A 2 27.46 5.49 14.12
CA ILE A 2 26.30 4.64 13.74
C ILE A 2 25.02 5.48 13.49
N PHE A 3 25.00 6.73 13.96
CA PHE A 3 23.87 7.65 13.81
C PHE A 3 24.18 8.69 12.72
N ASN A 4 24.00 8.32 11.45
CA ASN A 4 23.95 9.25 10.33
C ASN A 4 22.49 9.59 9.99
N VAL A 5 22.27 10.73 9.34
CA VAL A 5 20.94 11.22 8.93
C VAL A 5 20.18 10.17 8.10
N GLY A 6 20.88 9.41 7.26
CA GLY A 6 20.30 8.32 6.46
C GLY A 6 19.75 7.17 7.31
N THR A 7 20.45 6.78 8.38
CA THR A 7 20.01 5.72 9.30
C THR A 7 18.73 6.13 10.00
N ILE A 8 18.67 7.37 10.50
CA ILE A 8 17.50 7.92 11.20
C ILE A 8 16.30 7.98 10.24
N THR A 9 16.52 8.46 9.02
CA THR A 9 15.48 8.58 8.00
C THR A 9 14.89 7.22 7.64
N SER A 10 15.74 6.23 7.32
CA SER A 10 15.26 4.89 6.98
C SER A 10 14.49 4.24 8.13
N LEU A 11 14.94 4.44 9.38
CA LEU A 11 14.25 3.89 10.56
C LEU A 11 12.86 4.53 10.75
N ILE A 12 12.72 5.83 10.48
CA ILE A 12 11.41 6.51 10.46
C ILE A 12 10.49 5.92 9.39
N PHE A 13 10.99 5.71 8.17
CA PHE A 13 10.21 5.11 7.08
C PHE A 13 9.78 3.67 7.38
N VAL A 14 10.65 2.87 8.02
CA VAL A 14 10.29 1.53 8.49
C VAL A 14 9.14 1.61 9.51
N VAL A 15 9.23 2.49 10.52
CA VAL A 15 8.16 2.66 11.51
C VAL A 15 6.85 3.12 10.86
N LEU A 16 6.91 4.08 9.93
CA LEU A 16 5.74 4.55 9.18
C LEU A 16 5.13 3.44 8.32
N SER A 17 5.95 2.60 7.69
CA SER A 17 5.47 1.49 6.86
C SER A 17 4.77 0.42 7.68
N ILE A 18 5.31 0.10 8.87
CA ILE A 18 4.67 -0.83 9.81
C ILE A 18 3.36 -0.23 10.34
N ALA A 19 3.36 1.07 10.68
CA ALA A 19 2.14 1.77 11.11
C ALA A 19 1.07 1.76 10.01
N ALA A 20 1.44 1.97 8.74
CA ALA A 20 0.53 1.88 7.60
C ALA A 20 -0.02 0.45 7.42
N LEU A 21 0.83 -0.58 7.51
CA LEU A 21 0.41 -1.97 7.46
C LEU A 21 -0.56 -2.30 8.59
N LEU A 22 -0.28 -1.87 9.82
CA LEU A 22 -1.15 -2.07 10.97
C LEU A 22 -2.48 -1.33 10.81
N ALA A 23 -2.47 -0.09 10.32
CA ALA A 23 -3.69 0.69 10.06
C ALA A 23 -4.61 0.02 9.03
N ILE A 24 -4.05 -0.66 8.03
CA ILE A 24 -4.80 -1.38 6.99
C ILE A 24 -5.23 -2.78 7.50
N SER A 25 -4.40 -3.41 8.34
CA SER A 25 -4.59 -4.78 8.83
C SER A 25 -5.49 -4.87 10.07
N PHE A 26 -5.49 -3.86 10.94
CA PHE A 26 -6.46 -3.77 12.03
C PHE A 26 -7.77 -3.22 11.49
N ASP A 27 -8.88 -3.85 11.90
CA ASP A 27 -10.22 -3.62 11.38
C ASP A 27 -10.77 -2.23 11.78
N GLY A 28 -10.26 -1.19 11.13
CA GLY A 28 -10.75 0.17 11.29
C GLY A 28 -12.14 0.29 10.67
N LYS A 29 -13.13 0.75 11.45
CA LYS A 29 -14.44 1.17 10.93
C LYS A 29 -14.23 2.20 9.80
N GLY A 30 -14.78 1.94 8.61
CA GLY A 30 -14.75 2.89 7.47
C GLY A 30 -14.09 2.33 6.21
N PHE A 31 -13.39 3.20 5.46
CA PHE A 31 -12.84 3.05 4.09
C PHE A 31 -12.12 1.72 3.77
N PHE A 32 -11.73 0.94 4.78
CA PHE A 32 -11.01 -0.33 4.67
C PHE A 32 -11.89 -1.60 4.69
N ARG A 33 -13.23 -1.46 4.80
CA ARG A 33 -14.17 -2.59 4.78
C ARG A 33 -14.50 -3.10 3.36
N SER A 34 -13.55 -3.01 2.44
CA SER A 34 -13.71 -3.43 1.05
C SER A 34 -13.38 -4.93 0.88
N PRO A 35 -14.09 -5.67 0.01
CA PRO A 35 -13.75 -7.06 -0.33
C PRO A 35 -12.31 -7.21 -0.87
N PHE A 36 -11.70 -6.12 -1.35
CA PHE A 36 -10.33 -6.10 -1.87
C PHE A 36 -9.27 -5.76 -0.82
N ARG A 37 -9.61 -5.75 0.47
CA ARG A 37 -8.67 -5.47 1.57
C ARG A 37 -7.45 -6.39 1.55
N LYS A 38 -7.60 -7.65 1.16
CA LYS A 38 -6.47 -8.59 1.01
C LYS A 38 -5.39 -8.06 0.07
N TYR A 39 -5.79 -7.39 -1.01
CA TYR A 39 -4.85 -6.78 -1.96
C TYR A 39 -4.19 -5.51 -1.40
N MET A 40 -4.92 -4.71 -0.62
CA MET A 40 -4.33 -3.55 0.07
C MET A 40 -3.32 -3.98 1.14
N ILE A 41 -3.61 -5.05 1.89
CA ILE A 41 -2.66 -5.65 2.85
C ILE A 41 -1.43 -6.18 2.12
N ALA A 42 -1.60 -6.87 0.99
CA ALA A 42 -0.48 -7.36 0.18
C ALA A 42 0.39 -6.20 -0.33
N ALA A 43 -0.21 -5.12 -0.84
CA ALA A 43 0.52 -3.93 -1.27
C ALA A 43 1.29 -3.27 -0.11
N ALA A 44 0.68 -3.20 1.07
CA ALA A 44 1.35 -2.69 2.27
C ALA A 44 2.50 -3.62 2.72
N GLY A 45 2.35 -4.93 2.59
CA GLY A 45 3.41 -5.90 2.89
C GLY A 45 4.61 -5.75 1.95
N VAL A 46 4.38 -5.51 0.65
CA VAL A 46 5.44 -5.21 -0.32
C VAL A 46 6.15 -3.91 0.03
N TYR A 47 5.40 -2.87 0.42
CA TYR A 47 5.97 -1.60 0.86
C TYR A 47 6.88 -1.78 2.08
N VAL A 48 6.41 -2.43 3.14
CA VAL A 48 7.20 -2.73 4.35
C VAL A 48 8.44 -3.56 4.04
N SER A 49 8.31 -4.59 3.19
CA SER A 49 9.44 -5.42 2.79
C SER A 49 10.53 -4.60 2.08
N GLY A 50 10.14 -3.70 1.18
CA GLY A 50 11.08 -2.85 0.47
C GLY A 50 11.73 -1.78 1.36
N THR A 51 10.99 -1.14 2.27
CA THR A 51 11.57 -0.16 3.22
C THR A 51 12.56 -0.84 4.18
N VAL A 52 12.24 -2.04 4.68
CA VAL A 52 13.17 -2.85 5.49
C VAL A 52 14.40 -3.26 4.69
N LEU A 53 14.25 -3.65 3.42
CA LEU A 53 15.37 -4.01 2.57
C LEU A 53 16.31 -2.82 2.34
N VAL A 54 15.77 -1.61 2.10
CA VAL A 54 16.56 -0.37 1.97
C VAL A 54 17.32 -0.09 3.26
N ALA A 55 16.68 -0.25 4.43
CA ALA A 55 17.31 -0.09 5.73
C ALA A 55 18.49 -1.05 5.93
N ILE A 56 18.31 -2.33 5.59
CA ILE A 56 19.35 -3.35 5.70
C ILE A 56 20.51 -3.05 4.74
N LEU A 57 20.22 -2.68 3.50
CA LEU A 57 21.24 -2.34 2.50
C LEU A 57 22.07 -1.14 2.95
N TYR A 58 21.43 -0.09 3.46
CA TYR A 58 22.13 1.09 3.98
C TYR A 58 23.01 0.77 5.19
N LEU A 59 22.56 -0.11 6.09
CA LEU A 59 23.35 -0.54 7.24
C LEU A 59 24.51 -1.48 6.88
N LYS A 60 24.35 -2.31 5.84
CA LYS A 60 25.35 -3.29 5.41
C LYS A 60 26.38 -2.71 4.44
N VAL A 61 26.00 -1.72 3.64
CA VAL A 61 26.86 -1.10 2.64
C VAL A 61 27.22 0.30 3.11
N SER A 62 28.36 0.40 3.79
CA SER A 62 28.85 1.62 4.47
C SER A 62 29.10 2.83 3.56
N GLU A 63 28.99 2.68 2.23
CA GLU A 63 29.29 3.72 1.24
C GLU A 63 28.07 4.18 0.44
N LEU A 64 26.85 3.77 0.83
CA LEU A 64 25.67 4.24 0.11
C LEU A 64 25.41 5.73 0.37
N PRO A 65 25.28 6.57 -0.67
CA PRO A 65 24.98 7.98 -0.51
C PRO A 65 23.58 8.13 0.12
N VAL A 66 23.44 9.06 1.06
CA VAL A 66 22.17 9.31 1.78
C VAL A 66 21.02 9.61 0.81
N GLN A 67 21.32 10.24 -0.33
CA GLN A 67 20.36 10.52 -1.41
C GLN A 67 19.69 9.25 -1.96
N PHE A 68 20.42 8.12 -2.01
CA PHE A 68 19.87 6.84 -2.45
C PHE A 68 18.73 6.40 -1.53
N VAL A 69 18.91 6.51 -0.20
CA VAL A 69 17.87 6.16 0.78
C VAL A 69 16.61 6.99 0.55
N PHE A 70 16.76 8.32 0.40
CA PHE A 70 15.61 9.19 0.15
C PHE A 70 14.89 8.83 -1.16
N ILE A 71 15.62 8.67 -2.27
CA ILE A 71 15.01 8.35 -3.56
C ILE A 71 14.30 7.00 -3.50
N SER A 72 14.94 5.96 -2.95
CA SER A 72 14.34 4.63 -2.83
C SER A 72 13.09 4.64 -1.97
N GLU A 73 13.11 5.30 -0.81
CA GLU A 73 11.94 5.39 0.08
C GLU A 73 10.78 6.15 -0.60
N PHE A 74 11.07 7.25 -1.31
CA PHE A 74 10.04 7.99 -2.06
C PHE A 74 9.44 7.19 -3.21
N VAL A 75 10.26 6.42 -3.95
CA VAL A 75 9.78 5.55 -5.02
C VAL A 75 8.90 4.45 -4.45
N MET A 76 9.30 3.82 -3.35
CA MET A 76 8.50 2.80 -2.67
C MET A 76 7.16 3.36 -2.17
N LEU A 77 7.18 4.55 -1.56
CA LEU A 77 5.97 5.26 -1.14
C LEU A 77 5.05 5.57 -2.33
N GLY A 78 5.62 6.04 -3.44
CA GLY A 78 4.89 6.33 -4.67
C GLY A 78 4.21 5.09 -5.25
N ILE A 79 4.93 3.96 -5.35
CA ILE A 79 4.37 2.68 -5.81
C ILE A 79 3.25 2.21 -4.88
N PHE A 80 3.43 2.38 -3.56
CA PHE A 80 2.41 2.01 -2.58
C PHE A 80 1.13 2.84 -2.74
N ILE A 81 1.24 4.17 -2.78
CA ILE A 81 0.10 5.07 -2.99
C ILE A 81 -0.60 4.74 -4.31
N PHE A 82 0.17 4.59 -5.39
CA PHE A 82 -0.38 4.26 -6.71
C PHE A 82 -1.14 2.93 -6.69
N SER A 83 -0.58 1.90 -6.05
CA SER A 83 -1.21 0.58 -5.92
C SER A 83 -2.52 0.66 -5.13
N VAL A 84 -2.54 1.37 -4.00
CA VAL A 84 -3.76 1.55 -3.19
C VAL A 84 -4.81 2.34 -3.96
N CYS A 85 -4.43 3.41 -4.66
CA CYS A 85 -5.33 4.18 -5.52
C CYS A 85 -5.93 3.32 -6.64
N MET A 86 -5.10 2.50 -7.30
CA MET A 86 -5.54 1.64 -8.40
C MET A 86 -6.48 0.53 -7.92
N ILE A 87 -6.17 -0.10 -6.79
CA ILE A 87 -7.08 -1.06 -6.13
C ILE A 87 -8.42 -0.39 -5.83
N ASN A 88 -8.41 0.79 -5.23
CA ASN A 88 -9.66 1.49 -4.87
C ASN A 88 -10.48 1.92 -6.10
N TRP A 89 -9.79 2.33 -7.18
CA TRP A 89 -10.46 2.64 -8.45
C TRP A 89 -11.09 1.39 -9.06
N LEU A 90 -10.39 0.25 -9.04
CA LEU A 90 -10.89 -1.03 -9.52
C LEU A 90 -12.12 -1.49 -8.72
N VAL A 91 -12.10 -1.35 -7.39
CA VAL A 91 -13.24 -1.67 -6.53
C VAL A 91 -14.48 -0.89 -6.97
N LYS A 92 -14.35 0.43 -7.12
CA LYS A 92 -15.47 1.29 -7.54
C LYS A 92 -16.00 0.92 -8.93
N HIS A 93 -15.11 0.54 -9.85
CA HIS A 93 -15.53 0.11 -11.19
C HIS A 93 -16.26 -1.23 -11.17
N MET A 94 -15.77 -2.19 -10.37
CA MET A 94 -16.41 -3.49 -10.21
C MET A 94 -17.76 -3.38 -9.52
N ASP A 95 -17.89 -2.55 -8.48
CA ASP A 95 -19.16 -2.32 -7.79
C ASP A 95 -20.20 -1.69 -8.73
N LYS A 96 -19.78 -0.77 -9.61
CA LYS A 96 -20.65 -0.20 -10.66
C LYS A 96 -21.14 -1.27 -11.63
N LEU A 97 -20.24 -2.08 -12.17
CA LEU A 97 -20.59 -3.17 -13.09
C LEU A 97 -21.53 -4.18 -12.44
N ARG A 98 -21.28 -4.53 -11.16
CA ARG A 98 -22.16 -5.45 -10.42
C ARG A 98 -23.57 -4.88 -10.24
N ALA A 99 -23.67 -3.58 -9.95
CA ALA A 99 -24.94 -2.89 -9.80
C ALA A 99 -25.71 -2.75 -11.14
N GLU A 100 -25.00 -2.62 -12.26
CA GLU A 100 -25.60 -2.61 -13.60
C GLU A 100 -26.15 -4.00 -13.97
N ILE A 101 -25.36 -5.06 -13.78
CA ILE A 101 -25.78 -6.45 -14.05
C ILE A 101 -27.01 -6.84 -13.20
N SER A 102 -27.02 -6.48 -11.91
CA SER A 102 -28.17 -6.79 -11.04
C SER A 102 -29.45 -6.08 -11.47
N LYS A 103 -29.36 -4.88 -12.06
CA LYS A 103 -30.54 -4.14 -12.56
C LYS A 103 -31.06 -4.67 -13.89
N GLU A 104 -30.20 -5.25 -14.71
CA GLU A 104 -30.60 -5.92 -15.96
C GLU A 104 -31.33 -7.23 -15.66
N GLN A 105 -30.84 -8.05 -14.73
CA GLN A 105 -31.51 -9.28 -14.32
C GLN A 105 -32.90 -9.04 -13.71
N GLU A 106 -33.05 -7.99 -12.89
CA GLU A 106 -34.35 -7.64 -12.27
C GLU A 106 -35.40 -7.18 -13.30
N LYS A 107 -34.98 -6.73 -14.50
CA LYS A 107 -35.89 -6.36 -15.58
C LYS A 107 -36.33 -7.57 -16.40
N ASP A 108 -35.44 -8.50 -16.69
CA ASP A 108 -35.79 -9.75 -17.38
C ASP A 108 -36.79 -10.57 -16.54
N ASP A 109 -36.59 -10.66 -15.22
CA ASP A 109 -37.51 -11.38 -14.31
C ASP A 109 -38.90 -10.72 -14.17
N LEU A 110 -39.08 -9.48 -14.62
CA LEU A 110 -40.37 -8.76 -14.62
C LEU A 110 -41.08 -8.79 -15.99
N GLU A 111 -40.39 -9.21 -17.05
CA GLU A 111 -40.94 -9.33 -18.41
C GLU A 111 -41.38 -10.77 -18.75
N ASP A 112 -41.02 -11.76 -17.93
CA ASP A 112 -41.53 -13.16 -17.96
C ASP A 112 -42.74 -13.38 -17.03
#